data_AF-A0A812BD93-F1
#
_entry.id   AF-A0A812BD93-F1
#
_cell.length_a   1.000
_cell.length_b   1.000
_cell.length_c   1.000
_cell.angle_alpha   90.00
_cell.angle_beta   90.00
_cell.angle_gamma   90.00
#
_symmetry.space_group_name_H-M   'P 1'
#
loop_
_entity.id
_entity.type
_entity.pdbx_description
1 polymer ?
#
loop_
_entity_poly.entity_id
_entity_poly.type
_entity_poly.pdbx_seq_one_letter_code
_entity_poly.pdbx_strand_id
1 'polypeptide(L)'
;MFYKNLQHWFGSFQAFGGTGKPNPGGAGTIYLKDDIPHIKNTTLIIDNNNQALTNNLLMNYSTASSHSWLLSNDTPYWDIIHVTRQAHFAIHPNLTRPFHLKAYKFVSDKTGVLHIGNNQVVIVQHPDDLEFFLNINVYEGGTLILPKYFSCYGVQINIWGRIGLKNIYVGQKCSLKFGLNGTSLSANKNGVYSLETLTIGAEGEVTVTDELKNDQSRLNLEVSNFLL
;
A
#
# COMPACT_ATOMS: atom_id res chain seq x y z
N MET A 1 -0.87 -14.59 44.60
CA MET A 1 -1.38 -13.45 43.82
C MET A 1 -0.16 -12.78 43.20
N PHE A 2 0.11 -13.01 41.91
CA PHE A 2 1.31 -12.46 41.25
C PHE A 2 0.98 -11.09 40.67
N TYR A 3 1.53 -10.02 41.27
CA TYR A 3 1.52 -8.69 40.69
C TYR A 3 2.60 -8.64 39.61
N LYS A 4 2.23 -8.73 38.33
CA LYS A 4 3.16 -8.44 37.24
C LYS A 4 3.31 -6.92 37.19
N ASN A 5 4.50 -6.41 37.51
CA ASN A 5 4.84 -5.02 37.25
C ASN A 5 4.81 -4.81 35.73
N LEU A 6 3.72 -4.23 35.22
CA LEU A 6 3.68 -3.64 33.89
C LEU A 6 4.60 -2.42 33.93
N GLN A 7 5.80 -2.55 33.36
CA GLN A 7 6.66 -1.39 33.14
C GLN A 7 6.16 -0.66 31.89
N HIS A 8 5.47 0.46 32.12
CA HIS A 8 5.07 1.35 31.05
C HIS A 8 6.30 2.15 30.64
N TRP A 9 6.78 1.93 29.42
CA TRP A 9 7.83 2.77 28.86
C TRP A 9 7.22 4.10 28.40
N PHE A 10 7.85 5.21 28.78
CA PHE A 10 7.48 6.56 28.35
C PHE A 10 8.65 7.18 27.60
N GLY A 11 8.44 7.51 26.33
CA GLY A 11 9.44 8.12 25.48
C GLY A 11 8.99 8.17 24.01
N SER A 12 9.91 8.53 23.12
CA SER A 12 9.71 8.46 21.67
C SER A 12 10.85 7.72 20.99
N PHE A 13 10.52 6.82 20.06
CA PHE A 13 11.51 6.24 19.16
C PHE A 13 11.55 7.06 17.87
N GLN A 14 12.76 7.33 17.39
CA GLN A 14 12.98 8.01 16.12
C GLN A 14 14.08 7.28 15.36
N ALA A 15 13.80 6.93 14.11
CA ALA A 15 14.77 6.38 13.18
C ALA A 15 14.46 6.98 11.81
N PHE A 16 15.47 7.51 11.12
CA PHE A 16 15.32 8.15 9.81
C PHE A 16 16.31 7.58 8.80
N GLY A 17 15.99 7.70 7.52
CA GLY A 17 16.89 7.38 6.42
C GLY A 17 17.98 8.42 6.22
N GLY A 18 19.02 8.06 5.45
CA GLY A 18 20.13 8.97 5.14
C GLY A 18 19.76 10.08 4.15
N THR A 19 20.33 11.28 4.32
CA THR A 19 19.98 12.49 3.55
C THR A 19 20.72 12.64 2.21
N GLY A 20 20.95 11.52 1.51
CA GLY A 20 21.66 11.50 0.22
C GLY A 20 20.96 12.31 -0.88
N LYS A 21 21.73 12.71 -1.91
CA LYS A 21 21.24 13.35 -3.14
C LYS A 21 21.67 12.54 -4.36
N PRO A 22 20.86 12.44 -5.43
CA PRO A 22 19.57 13.11 -5.64
C PRO A 22 18.42 12.50 -4.85
N ASN A 23 18.56 11.27 -4.34
CA ASN A 23 17.54 10.60 -3.53
C ASN A 23 18.11 10.21 -2.15
N PRO A 24 17.29 10.25 -1.09
CA PRO A 24 17.70 9.80 0.24
C PRO A 24 17.97 8.29 0.29
N GLY A 25 18.59 7.82 1.36
CA GLY A 25 18.62 6.39 1.69
C GLY A 25 17.24 5.91 2.18
N GLY A 26 17.11 4.58 2.34
CA GLY A 26 15.87 3.96 2.82
C GLY A 26 15.44 4.53 4.17
N ALA A 27 14.13 4.64 4.36
CA ALA A 27 13.54 5.22 5.56
C ALA A 27 13.93 4.42 6.83
N GLY A 28 14.04 5.14 7.95
CA GLY A 28 14.36 4.51 9.22
C GLY A 28 13.24 3.60 9.67
N THR A 29 13.60 2.46 10.26
CA THR A 29 12.65 1.40 10.59
C THR A 29 12.78 1.01 12.06
N ILE A 30 11.65 0.93 12.77
CA ILE A 30 11.56 0.49 14.16
C ILE A 30 10.56 -0.66 14.21
N TYR A 31 10.95 -1.77 14.85
CA TYR A 31 10.07 -2.89 15.13
C TYR A 31 9.83 -2.97 16.64
N LEU A 32 8.55 -2.91 17.02
CA LEU A 32 8.10 -3.07 18.40
C LEU A 32 7.32 -4.37 18.51
N LYS A 33 7.58 -5.12 19.56
CA LYS A 33 6.89 -6.36 19.89
C LYS A 33 6.68 -6.44 21.39
N ASP A 34 5.47 -6.78 21.79
CA ASP A 34 5.18 -7.15 23.16
C ASP A 34 5.69 -8.58 23.45
N ASP A 35 6.48 -8.73 24.51
CA ASP A 35 7.03 -10.02 24.96
C ASP A 35 6.13 -10.71 26.01
N ILE A 36 4.98 -10.12 26.36
CA ILE A 36 4.01 -10.75 27.25
C ILE A 36 3.39 -11.98 26.56
N PRO A 37 3.44 -13.17 27.19
CA PRO A 37 2.79 -14.36 26.65
C PRO A 37 1.31 -14.11 26.36
N HIS A 38 0.87 -14.50 25.16
CA HIS A 38 -0.50 -14.37 24.63
C HIS A 38 -0.96 -12.95 24.23
N ILE A 39 -0.13 -11.92 24.39
CA ILE A 39 -0.39 -10.60 23.80
C ILE A 39 0.39 -10.52 22.48
N LYS A 40 -0.33 -10.55 21.35
CA LYS A 40 0.24 -10.24 20.05
C LYS A 40 0.00 -8.77 19.80
N ASN A 41 1.03 -7.97 19.97
CA ASN A 41 1.05 -6.57 19.61
C ASN A 41 2.39 -6.27 18.94
N THR A 42 2.41 -6.31 17.62
CA THR A 42 3.57 -6.03 16.78
C THR A 42 3.33 -4.78 15.96
N THR A 43 4.21 -3.81 16.11
CA THR A 43 4.16 -2.55 15.36
C THR A 43 5.44 -2.39 14.55
N LEU A 44 5.29 -2.14 13.25
CA LEU A 44 6.37 -1.72 12.37
C LEU A 44 6.21 -0.22 12.08
N ILE A 45 7.25 0.57 12.31
CA ILE A 45 7.27 2.00 12.01
C ILE A 45 8.33 2.26 10.94
N ILE A 46 7.91 2.89 9.84
CA ILE A 46 8.77 3.28 8.73
C ILE A 46 8.62 4.78 8.52
N ASP A 47 9.70 5.52 8.73
CA ASP A 47 9.69 6.97 8.75
C ASP A 47 10.87 7.57 8.00
N ASN A 48 10.57 8.42 7.03
CA ASN A 48 11.59 9.02 6.16
C ASN A 48 11.88 10.49 6.47
N ASN A 49 11.36 11.04 7.56
CA ASN A 49 11.61 12.42 7.97
C ASN A 49 11.36 13.48 6.88
N ASN A 50 10.31 13.29 6.08
CA ASN A 50 9.92 14.16 4.96
C ASN A 50 10.98 14.25 3.85
N GLN A 51 11.84 13.24 3.71
CA GLN A 51 12.81 13.16 2.64
C GLN A 51 12.13 12.65 1.37
N ALA A 52 11.58 13.57 0.58
CA ALA A 52 10.86 13.27 -0.66
C ALA A 52 11.75 12.58 -1.70
N LEU A 53 11.14 11.68 -2.46
CA LEU A 53 11.68 11.21 -3.74
C LEU A 53 11.17 12.10 -4.86
N THR A 54 12.00 12.29 -5.89
CA THR A 54 11.58 12.97 -7.13
C THR A 54 10.53 12.16 -7.89
N ASN A 55 10.52 10.83 -7.74
CA ASN A 55 9.57 9.93 -8.37
C ASN A 55 9.01 8.94 -7.36
N ASN A 56 7.68 8.86 -7.27
CA ASN A 56 6.98 7.95 -6.37
C ASN A 56 6.84 6.52 -6.91
N LEU A 57 7.42 6.24 -8.09
CA LEU A 57 7.43 4.92 -8.71
C LEU A 57 8.78 4.22 -8.52
N LEU A 58 8.69 2.91 -8.33
CA LEU A 58 9.81 1.99 -8.24
C LEU A 58 10.12 1.46 -9.65
N MET A 59 10.88 2.24 -10.42
CA MET A 59 11.21 1.89 -11.81
C MET A 59 12.27 0.81 -11.93
N ASN A 60 13.24 0.78 -11.00
CA ASN A 60 14.33 -0.18 -11.01
C ASN A 60 14.76 -0.56 -9.59
N TYR A 61 14.64 -1.84 -9.26
CA TYR A 61 15.01 -2.40 -7.96
C TYR A 61 16.49 -2.20 -7.63
N SER A 62 17.40 -2.18 -8.62
CA SER A 62 18.84 -2.05 -8.38
C SER A 62 19.28 -0.63 -8.02
N THR A 63 18.46 0.38 -8.27
CA THR A 63 18.76 1.80 -7.99
C THR A 63 17.83 2.41 -6.94
N ALA A 64 16.99 1.59 -6.31
CA ALA A 64 15.95 2.00 -5.38
C ALA A 64 16.47 2.09 -3.93
N SER A 65 17.54 2.86 -3.73
CA SER A 65 18.19 3.03 -2.42
C SER A 65 17.30 3.70 -1.36
N SER A 66 16.26 4.42 -1.79
CA SER A 66 15.35 5.19 -0.92
C SER A 66 14.16 4.38 -0.38
N HIS A 67 14.06 3.10 -0.76
CA HIS A 67 12.97 2.24 -0.32
C HIS A 67 13.40 1.43 0.90
N SER A 68 12.51 1.29 1.87
CA SER A 68 12.66 0.36 2.99
C SER A 68 12.14 -1.00 2.56
N TRP A 69 13.05 -1.96 2.45
CA TRP A 69 12.78 -3.29 1.91
C TRP A 69 12.42 -4.29 3.01
N LEU A 70 11.29 -4.96 2.84
CA LEU A 70 10.97 -6.15 3.61
C LEU A 70 11.72 -7.36 3.04
N LEU A 71 12.65 -7.92 3.83
CA LEU A 71 13.54 -9.02 3.45
C LEU A 71 13.17 -10.39 4.04
N SER A 72 11.99 -10.53 4.67
CA SER A 72 11.64 -11.76 5.40
C SER A 72 11.21 -12.89 4.47
N ASN A 73 11.72 -14.11 4.69
CA ASN A 73 11.27 -15.32 3.99
C ASN A 73 10.01 -15.94 4.61
N ASP A 74 9.66 -15.56 5.83
CA ASP A 74 8.40 -15.94 6.46
C ASP A 74 7.27 -15.03 5.96
N THR A 75 6.02 -15.41 6.18
CA THR A 75 4.86 -14.52 5.94
C THR A 75 4.64 -13.68 7.19
N PRO A 76 5.20 -12.45 7.28
CA PRO A 76 5.10 -11.66 8.49
C PRO A 76 3.67 -11.19 8.70
N TYR A 77 3.28 -11.14 9.97
CA TYR A 77 2.04 -10.55 10.44
C TYR A 77 2.38 -9.40 11.38
N TRP A 78 1.84 -8.22 11.09
CA TRP A 78 1.89 -7.07 11.98
C TRP A 78 0.49 -6.67 12.43
N ASP A 79 0.36 -6.24 13.68
CA ASP A 79 -0.87 -5.60 14.13
C ASP A 79 -0.96 -4.19 13.51
N ILE A 80 0.14 -3.43 13.52
CA ILE A 80 0.15 -2.07 12.97
C ILE A 80 1.39 -1.85 12.11
N ILE A 81 1.21 -1.30 10.91
CA ILE A 81 2.30 -0.78 10.07
C ILE A 81 2.12 0.72 9.88
N HIS A 82 3.06 1.51 10.38
CA HIS A 82 3.17 2.94 10.10
C HIS A 82 4.08 3.17 8.90
N VAL A 83 3.59 3.89 7.90
CA VAL A 83 4.39 4.36 6.76
C VAL A 83 4.12 5.85 6.60
N THR A 84 5.03 6.69 7.10
CA THR A 84 4.79 8.13 7.29
C THR A 84 5.93 8.99 6.77
N ARG A 85 5.67 10.29 6.62
CA ARG A 85 6.66 11.32 6.28
C ARG A 85 7.50 10.98 5.06
N GLN A 86 6.84 10.63 3.96
CA GLN A 86 7.42 10.28 2.66
C GLN A 86 8.24 8.99 2.66
N ALA A 87 7.87 8.03 3.52
CA ALA A 87 8.44 6.70 3.51
C ALA A 87 7.92 5.85 2.35
N HIS A 88 8.84 5.12 1.73
CA HIS A 88 8.55 4.13 0.71
C HIS A 88 8.77 2.74 1.27
N PHE A 89 7.71 1.96 1.40
CA PHE A 89 7.75 0.60 1.89
C PHE A 89 7.55 -0.38 0.73
N ALA A 90 8.50 -1.31 0.56
CA ALA A 90 8.49 -2.26 -0.54
C ALA A 90 8.81 -3.67 -0.06
N ILE A 91 8.18 -4.68 -0.67
CA ILE A 91 8.53 -6.08 -0.46
C ILE A 91 9.66 -6.43 -1.44
N HIS A 92 10.71 -7.08 -0.95
CA HIS A 92 11.90 -7.35 -1.76
C HIS A 92 11.58 -8.28 -2.95
N PRO A 93 12.10 -8.00 -4.17
CA PRO A 93 11.76 -8.74 -5.39
C PRO A 93 12.18 -10.21 -5.35
N ASN A 94 13.19 -10.59 -4.55
CA ASN A 94 13.59 -11.99 -4.40
C ASN A 94 12.56 -12.84 -3.64
N LEU A 95 11.56 -12.22 -3.00
CA LEU A 95 10.45 -12.90 -2.35
C LEU A 95 9.40 -13.23 -3.41
N THR A 96 9.67 -14.28 -4.20
CA THR A 96 8.92 -14.65 -5.42
C THR A 96 7.86 -15.73 -5.22
N ARG A 97 7.77 -16.33 -4.04
CA ARG A 97 6.60 -17.13 -3.64
C ARG A 97 5.46 -16.15 -3.34
N PRO A 98 4.17 -16.51 -3.51
CA PRO A 98 3.06 -15.63 -3.13
C PRO A 98 3.28 -15.13 -1.70
N PHE A 99 3.77 -13.90 -1.59
CA PHE A 99 4.22 -13.34 -0.34
C PHE A 99 3.05 -12.56 0.21
N HIS A 100 2.47 -13.07 1.30
CA HIS A 100 1.33 -12.44 1.93
C HIS A 100 1.79 -11.45 2.99
N LEU A 101 1.82 -10.17 2.64
CA LEU A 101 1.90 -9.12 3.65
C LEU A 101 0.54 -9.01 4.34
N LYS A 102 0.50 -9.35 5.64
CA LYS A 102 -0.69 -9.20 6.47
C LYS A 102 -0.42 -8.15 7.53
N ALA A 103 -1.23 -7.10 7.53
CA ALA A 103 -1.30 -6.13 8.61
C ALA A 103 -2.75 -6.06 9.12
N TYR A 104 -2.94 -5.91 10.42
CA TYR A 104 -4.28 -5.62 10.96
C TYR A 104 -4.68 -4.16 10.69
N LYS A 105 -3.73 -3.23 10.66
CA LYS A 105 -3.96 -1.82 10.37
C LYS A 105 -2.74 -1.18 9.69
N PHE A 106 -3.00 -0.33 8.71
CA PHE A 106 -2.01 0.61 8.19
C PHE A 106 -2.27 2.03 8.74
N VAL A 107 -1.22 2.71 9.16
CA VAL A 107 -1.27 4.10 9.62
C VAL A 107 -0.35 4.94 8.75
N SER A 108 -0.87 6.04 8.23
CA SER A 108 -0.11 6.94 7.37
C SER A 108 -0.66 8.36 7.44
N ASP A 109 0.19 9.33 7.12
CA ASP A 109 -0.11 10.75 7.00
C ASP A 109 -0.43 11.15 5.55
N LYS A 110 -0.82 10.18 4.71
CA LYS A 110 -1.08 10.32 3.25
C LYS A 110 0.16 10.58 2.40
N THR A 111 1.35 10.61 3.00
CA THR A 111 2.61 10.79 2.25
C THR A 111 3.37 9.49 2.03
N GLY A 112 3.09 8.45 2.82
CA GLY A 112 3.71 7.15 2.67
C GLY A 112 3.28 6.43 1.39
N VAL A 113 4.14 5.55 0.88
CA VAL A 113 3.88 4.77 -0.33
C VAL A 113 4.17 3.28 -0.08
N LEU A 114 3.20 2.43 -0.41
CA LEU A 114 3.36 0.97 -0.45
C LEU A 114 3.58 0.49 -1.88
N HIS A 115 4.59 -0.35 -2.05
CA HIS A 115 4.97 -0.94 -3.33
C HIS A 115 4.74 -2.46 -3.31
N ILE A 116 3.96 -2.94 -4.28
CA ILE A 116 3.57 -4.34 -4.44
C ILE A 116 4.05 -4.80 -5.82
N GLY A 117 5.15 -5.55 -5.83
CA GLY A 117 5.81 -6.08 -7.01
C GLY A 117 5.32 -7.45 -7.46
N ASN A 118 6.02 -8.02 -8.44
CA ASN A 118 5.67 -9.29 -9.06
C ASN A 118 5.61 -10.46 -8.06
N ASN A 119 4.58 -11.30 -8.15
CA ASN A 119 4.30 -12.44 -7.26
C ASN A 119 4.09 -12.08 -5.78
N GLN A 120 3.82 -10.82 -5.47
CA GLN A 120 3.53 -10.37 -4.11
C GLN A 120 2.03 -10.12 -3.94
N VAL A 121 1.48 -10.52 -2.80
CA VAL A 121 0.05 -10.41 -2.49
C VAL A 121 -0.12 -9.65 -1.19
N VAL A 122 -0.70 -8.47 -1.24
CA VAL A 122 -1.08 -7.73 -0.03
C VAL A 122 -2.57 -7.91 0.20
N ILE A 123 -2.93 -8.36 1.40
CA ILE A 123 -4.32 -8.62 1.77
C ILE A 123 -4.69 -7.70 2.93
N VAL A 124 -5.73 -6.92 2.70
CA VAL A 124 -6.31 -5.97 3.64
C VAL A 124 -7.77 -6.39 3.79
N GLN A 125 -8.07 -7.09 4.87
CA GLN A 125 -9.38 -7.73 5.06
C GLN A 125 -9.98 -7.45 6.44
N HIS A 126 -9.42 -6.51 7.20
CA HIS A 126 -10.01 -6.16 8.49
C HIS A 126 -11.26 -5.29 8.29
N PRO A 127 -12.40 -5.58 8.96
CA PRO A 127 -13.62 -4.80 8.85
C PRO A 127 -13.46 -3.31 9.21
N ASP A 128 -12.46 -2.98 10.04
CA ASP A 128 -12.18 -1.60 10.44
C ASP A 128 -11.34 -0.83 9.41
N ASP A 129 -10.74 -1.51 8.43
CA ASP A 129 -9.91 -0.90 7.37
C ASP A 129 -10.73 -0.56 6.13
N LEU A 130 -11.91 0.02 6.31
CA LEU A 130 -12.76 0.50 5.21
C LEU A 130 -12.13 1.69 4.47
N GLU A 131 -11.04 2.25 4.97
CA GLU A 131 -10.35 3.43 4.45
C GLU A 131 -8.82 3.24 4.40
N PHE A 132 -8.18 3.67 3.30
CA PHE A 132 -6.72 3.85 3.28
C PHE A 132 -6.30 5.31 3.31
N PHE A 133 -5.28 5.58 4.12
CA PHE A 133 -4.52 6.83 4.13
C PHE A 133 -3.11 6.65 3.56
N LEU A 134 -2.86 5.60 2.79
CA LEU A 134 -1.56 5.27 2.20
C LEU A 134 -1.64 5.31 0.67
N ASN A 135 -0.60 5.82 0.00
CA ASN A 135 -0.50 5.69 -1.45
C ASN A 135 -0.07 4.27 -1.81
N ILE A 136 -0.58 3.71 -2.90
CA ILE A 136 -0.31 2.32 -3.27
C ILE A 136 0.06 2.22 -4.74
N ASN A 137 1.15 1.51 -5.02
CA ASN A 137 1.58 1.13 -6.36
C ASN A 137 1.56 -0.40 -6.47
N VAL A 138 0.62 -0.93 -7.25
CA VAL A 138 0.54 -2.35 -7.58
C VAL A 138 1.15 -2.56 -8.96
N TYR A 139 2.39 -3.02 -9.02
CA TYR A 139 3.08 -3.28 -10.27
C TYR A 139 2.58 -4.57 -10.94
N GLU A 140 2.97 -4.77 -12.20
CA GLU A 140 2.64 -6.00 -12.95
C GLU A 140 3.05 -7.26 -12.17
N GLY A 141 2.14 -8.25 -12.14
CA GLY A 141 2.29 -9.49 -11.37
C GLY A 141 2.03 -9.35 -9.85
N GLY A 142 1.90 -8.13 -9.33
CA GLY A 142 1.48 -7.87 -7.95
C GLY A 142 -0.03 -8.00 -7.78
N THR A 143 -0.48 -8.29 -6.56
CA THR A 143 -1.91 -8.39 -6.21
C THR A 143 -2.22 -7.62 -4.94
N LEU A 144 -3.21 -6.73 -5.01
CA LEU A 144 -3.79 -6.06 -3.85
C LEU A 144 -5.21 -6.57 -3.64
N ILE A 145 -5.53 -7.06 -2.45
CA ILE A 145 -6.89 -7.47 -2.07
C ILE A 145 -7.38 -6.52 -0.98
N LEU A 146 -8.42 -5.75 -1.31
CA LEU A 146 -9.07 -4.80 -0.42
C LEU A 146 -10.34 -5.40 0.20
N PRO A 147 -10.89 -4.78 1.26
CA PRO A 147 -12.19 -5.16 1.78
C PRO A 147 -13.29 -5.02 0.72
N LYS A 148 -14.42 -5.71 0.94
CA LYS A 148 -15.56 -5.70 0.00
C LYS A 148 -16.08 -4.29 -0.27
N TYR A 149 -16.10 -3.45 0.77
CA TYR A 149 -16.46 -2.05 0.73
C TYR A 149 -15.22 -1.25 1.14
N PHE A 150 -14.84 -0.30 0.31
CA PHE A 150 -13.61 0.43 0.51
C PHE A 150 -13.77 1.89 0.08
N SER A 151 -13.16 2.80 0.82
CA SER A 151 -13.19 4.23 0.54
C SER A 151 -11.77 4.79 0.55
N CYS A 152 -11.50 5.79 -0.28
CA CYS A 152 -10.20 6.45 -0.29
C CYS A 152 -10.35 7.97 -0.30
N TYR A 153 -9.41 8.65 0.37
CA TYR A 153 -9.40 10.11 0.51
C TYR A 153 -7.97 10.65 0.54
N GLY A 154 -7.64 11.59 -0.34
CA GLY A 154 -6.35 12.27 -0.35
C GLY A 154 -5.13 11.38 -0.62
N VAL A 155 -5.32 10.25 -1.30
CA VAL A 155 -4.27 9.28 -1.64
C VAL A 155 -4.35 8.88 -3.11
N GLN A 156 -3.23 8.42 -3.65
CA GLN A 156 -3.14 7.88 -5.00
C GLN A 156 -2.96 6.36 -4.96
N ILE A 157 -3.79 5.64 -5.72
CA ILE A 157 -3.72 4.19 -5.89
C ILE A 157 -3.53 3.91 -7.38
N ASN A 158 -2.37 3.36 -7.76
CA ASN A 158 -2.03 3.00 -9.12
C ASN A 158 -2.01 1.47 -9.28
N ILE A 159 -2.75 0.95 -10.25
CA ILE A 159 -2.92 -0.49 -10.47
C ILE A 159 -2.42 -0.89 -11.86
N TRP A 160 -1.24 -1.48 -11.94
CA TRP A 160 -0.72 -2.19 -13.11
C TRP A 160 -0.81 -3.72 -12.98
N GLY A 161 -1.01 -4.22 -11.75
CA GLY A 161 -1.21 -5.64 -11.46
C GLY A 161 -2.68 -6.00 -11.23
N ARG A 162 -2.93 -6.89 -10.27
CA ARG A 162 -4.27 -7.40 -9.96
C ARG A 162 -4.88 -6.67 -8.76
N ILE A 163 -6.17 -6.36 -8.83
CA ILE A 163 -6.92 -5.79 -7.69
C ILE A 163 -8.15 -6.63 -7.35
N GLY A 164 -8.28 -6.99 -6.07
CA GLY A 164 -9.49 -7.56 -5.49
C GLY A 164 -10.30 -6.47 -4.81
N LEU A 165 -11.31 -5.94 -5.49
CA LEU A 165 -12.15 -4.86 -5.01
C LEU A 165 -13.55 -5.04 -5.60
N LYS A 166 -14.60 -4.83 -4.79
CA LYS A 166 -16.00 -4.95 -5.27
C LYS A 166 -16.72 -3.61 -5.27
N ASN A 167 -16.71 -2.90 -4.15
CA ASN A 167 -17.43 -1.65 -3.98
C ASN A 167 -16.45 -0.57 -3.51
N ILE A 168 -16.37 0.53 -4.25
CA ILE A 168 -15.46 1.64 -3.91
C ILE A 168 -16.14 3.00 -3.95
N TYR A 169 -15.83 3.82 -2.93
CA TYR A 169 -16.07 5.25 -2.90
C TYR A 169 -14.75 6.01 -3.07
N VAL A 170 -14.63 6.76 -4.16
CA VAL A 170 -13.45 7.59 -4.46
C VAL A 170 -13.79 9.01 -4.04
N GLY A 171 -13.35 9.40 -2.84
CA GLY A 171 -13.67 10.68 -2.23
C GLY A 171 -12.67 11.79 -2.53
N GLN A 172 -12.78 12.89 -1.76
CA GLN A 172 -11.98 14.10 -1.95
C GLN A 172 -10.48 13.81 -2.07
N LYS A 173 -9.89 14.30 -3.17
CA LYS A 173 -8.46 14.21 -3.50
C LYS A 173 -7.93 12.78 -3.59
N CYS A 174 -8.80 11.76 -3.64
CA CYS A 174 -8.37 10.42 -3.99
C CYS A 174 -8.24 10.29 -5.51
N SER A 175 -7.14 9.69 -5.97
CA SER A 175 -6.90 9.37 -7.37
C SER A 175 -6.70 7.86 -7.53
N LEU A 176 -7.68 7.18 -8.14
CA LEU A 176 -7.57 5.78 -8.52
C LEU A 176 -7.20 5.65 -10.00
N LYS A 177 -6.05 5.06 -10.30
CA LYS A 177 -5.53 4.92 -11.65
C LYS A 177 -5.38 3.46 -12.05
N PHE A 178 -5.93 3.10 -13.21
CA PHE A 178 -5.83 1.75 -13.77
C PHE A 178 -4.86 1.70 -14.96
N GLY A 179 -4.01 0.68 -15.00
CA GLY A 179 -3.05 0.41 -16.06
C GLY A 179 -3.50 -0.71 -16.99
N LEU A 180 -2.94 -0.74 -18.20
CA LEU A 180 -3.31 -1.69 -19.26
C LEU A 180 -3.04 -3.15 -18.92
N ASN A 181 -1.93 -3.42 -18.24
CA ASN A 181 -1.51 -4.79 -17.94
C ASN A 181 -2.25 -5.38 -16.73
N GLY A 182 -2.98 -4.54 -15.99
CA GLY A 182 -3.67 -4.96 -14.78
C GLY A 182 -5.09 -5.47 -15.03
N THR A 183 -5.70 -6.02 -13.98
CA THR A 183 -7.04 -6.59 -14.04
C THR A 183 -7.69 -6.69 -12.66
N SER A 184 -9.02 -6.71 -12.62
CA SER A 184 -9.72 -7.13 -11.40
C SER A 184 -9.64 -8.66 -11.20
N LEU A 185 -9.68 -9.13 -9.96
CA LEU A 185 -9.73 -10.57 -9.68
C LEU A 185 -10.97 -11.28 -10.28
N SER A 186 -12.03 -10.53 -10.58
CA SER A 186 -13.25 -11.02 -11.22
C SER A 186 -13.19 -11.11 -12.75
N ALA A 187 -12.42 -10.24 -13.41
CA ALA A 187 -12.40 -10.15 -14.87
C ALA A 187 -11.46 -11.15 -15.55
N ASN A 188 -10.38 -11.57 -14.86
CA ASN A 188 -9.36 -12.52 -15.35
C ASN A 188 -8.82 -12.21 -16.77
N LYS A 189 -8.85 -10.94 -17.20
CA LYS A 189 -8.35 -10.47 -18.50
C LYS A 189 -7.66 -9.12 -18.31
N ASN A 190 -6.43 -9.01 -18.80
CA ASN A 190 -5.66 -7.76 -18.73
C ASN A 190 -6.43 -6.63 -19.44
N GLY A 191 -6.35 -5.43 -18.85
CA GLY A 191 -7.07 -4.25 -19.30
C GLY A 191 -8.57 -4.28 -18.99
N VAL A 192 -9.05 -5.24 -18.19
CA VAL A 192 -10.45 -5.31 -17.74
C VAL A 192 -10.53 -5.26 -16.22
N TYR A 193 -11.29 -4.28 -15.73
CA TYR A 193 -11.55 -4.06 -14.31
C TYR A 193 -13.05 -4.10 -14.08
N SER A 194 -13.53 -5.09 -13.32
CA SER A 194 -14.95 -5.23 -13.01
C SER A 194 -15.20 -4.85 -11.55
N LEU A 195 -16.15 -3.96 -11.32
CA LEU A 195 -16.61 -3.48 -10.01
C LEU A 195 -18.12 -3.67 -9.91
N GLU A 196 -18.59 -3.97 -8.70
CA GLU A 196 -20.02 -4.00 -8.40
C GLU A 196 -20.55 -2.57 -8.28
N THR A 197 -19.89 -1.74 -7.47
CA THR A 197 -20.25 -0.33 -7.29
C THR A 197 -19.02 0.55 -7.37
N LEU A 198 -19.11 1.62 -8.16
CA LEU A 198 -18.16 2.71 -8.17
C LEU A 198 -18.91 4.03 -7.92
N THR A 199 -18.56 4.70 -6.83
CA THR A 199 -19.04 6.04 -6.50
C THR A 199 -17.88 7.01 -6.53
N ILE A 200 -18.01 8.10 -7.29
CA ILE A 200 -17.00 9.16 -7.35
C ILE A 200 -17.58 10.38 -6.63
N GLY A 201 -17.03 10.71 -5.46
CA GLY A 201 -17.41 11.90 -4.71
C GLY A 201 -16.74 13.17 -5.24
N ALA A 202 -17.08 14.31 -4.66
CA ALA A 202 -16.47 15.59 -5.01
C ALA A 202 -14.93 15.55 -4.89
N GLU A 203 -14.23 16.05 -5.91
CA GLU A 203 -12.76 16.03 -6.05
C GLU A 203 -12.13 14.62 -6.06
N GLY A 204 -12.91 13.55 -6.20
CA GLY A 204 -12.41 12.21 -6.48
C GLY A 204 -12.10 12.03 -7.97
N GLU A 205 -11.06 11.27 -8.28
CA GLU A 205 -10.64 11.01 -9.65
C GLU A 205 -10.48 9.50 -9.89
N VAL A 206 -11.09 9.01 -10.97
CA VAL A 206 -10.82 7.68 -11.53
C VAL A 206 -10.34 7.86 -12.95
N THR A 207 -9.11 7.42 -13.22
CA THR A 207 -8.47 7.62 -14.51
C THR A 207 -7.53 6.46 -14.86
N VAL A 208 -6.75 6.63 -15.91
CA VAL A 208 -5.73 5.68 -16.36
C VAL A 208 -4.34 6.10 -15.88
N THR A 209 -3.41 5.16 -15.83
CA THR A 209 -2.00 5.49 -15.57
C THR A 209 -1.37 6.23 -16.76
N ASP A 210 -0.26 6.95 -16.52
CA ASP A 210 0.35 7.86 -17.51
C ASP A 210 0.90 7.17 -18.78
N GLU A 211 0.86 5.85 -18.84
CA GLU A 211 1.22 5.01 -19.99
C GLU A 211 0.19 5.12 -21.12
N LEU A 212 -1.04 5.50 -20.78
CA LEU A 212 -2.20 5.52 -21.66
C LEU A 212 -2.43 6.89 -22.34
N LYS A 213 -1.35 7.53 -22.81
CA LYS A 213 -1.41 8.85 -23.49
C LYS A 213 -1.77 8.79 -24.98
N ASN A 214 -1.84 7.60 -25.58
CA ASN A 214 -2.12 7.41 -27.01
C ASN A 214 -3.46 6.68 -27.24
N ASP A 215 -4.24 7.18 -28.20
CA ASP A 215 -5.61 6.75 -28.55
C ASP A 215 -5.78 5.28 -29.00
N GLN A 216 -4.68 4.53 -29.16
CA GLN A 216 -4.70 3.15 -29.64
C GLN A 216 -4.84 2.09 -28.55
N SER A 217 -4.64 2.45 -27.29
CA SER A 217 -4.76 1.53 -26.16
C SER A 217 -6.04 1.82 -25.39
N ARG A 218 -6.82 0.77 -25.12
CA ARG A 218 -8.11 0.88 -24.43
C ARG A 218 -8.14 -0.02 -23.21
N LEU A 219 -8.80 0.45 -22.17
CA LEU A 219 -9.08 -0.26 -20.93
C LEU A 219 -10.60 -0.29 -20.73
N ASN A 220 -11.11 -1.44 -20.29
CA ASN A 220 -12.53 -1.63 -20.00
C ASN A 220 -12.75 -1.58 -18.49
N LEU A 221 -13.53 -0.61 -18.05
CA LEU A 221 -14.04 -0.53 -16.68
C LEU A 221 -15.52 -0.97 -16.70
N GLU A 222 -15.78 -2.16 -16.18
CA GLU A 222 -17.11 -2.75 -16.11
C GLU A 222 -17.72 -2.50 -14.74
N VAL A 223 -18.73 -1.64 -14.64
CA VAL A 223 -19.37 -1.28 -13.36
C VAL A 223 -20.84 -1.65 -13.42
N SER A 224 -21.33 -2.39 -12.42
CA SER A 224 -22.76 -2.72 -12.33
C SER A 224 -23.59 -1.51 -11.89
N ASN A 225 -23.13 -0.79 -10.86
CA ASN A 225 -23.75 0.44 -10.35
C ASN A 225 -22.73 1.59 -10.32
N PHE A 226 -22.94 2.59 -11.16
CA PHE A 226 -22.08 3.77 -11.24
C PHE A 226 -22.81 5.02 -10.71
N LEU A 227 -22.20 5.71 -9.76
CA LEU A 227 -22.74 6.90 -9.10
C LEU A 227 -21.73 8.05 -9.15
N LEU A 228 -22.22 9.25 -9.45
CA LEU A 228 -21.49 10.52 -9.49
C LEU A 228 -22.07 11.50 -8.47
#